data_AF-A0AA42R3P0-F1
#
_entry.id   AF-A0AA42R3P0-F1
#
_cell.length_a   1.000
_cell.length_b   1.000
_cell.length_c   1.000
_cell.angle_alpha   90.00
_cell.angle_beta   90.00
_cell.angle_gamma   90.00
#
_symmetry.space_group_name_H-M   'P 1'
#
loop_
_entity.id
_entity.type
_entity.pdbx_description
1 polymer ?
#
loop_
_entity_poly.entity_id
_entity_poly.type
_entity_poly.pdbx_seq_one_letter_code
_entity_poly.pdbx_strand_id
1 'polypeptide(L)'
;MKKVILASLIALASASAFAEPTAVLKVHGTLTNAACTPSIGNGGVIDYGYIRLGELSALENNNLGQKQVPVTITCSSPTKVGFTILDNRS
;
A
#
# COMPACT_ATOMS: atom_id res chain seq x y z
N MET A 1 -16.80 30.36 -70.41
CA MET A 1 -16.49 28.95 -70.06
C MET A 1 -15.40 28.80 -68.99
N LYS A 2 -14.26 29.51 -69.06
CA LYS A 2 -13.19 29.43 -68.02
C LYS A 2 -13.60 29.85 -66.60
N LYS A 3 -14.46 30.86 -66.45
CA LYS A 3 -14.95 31.33 -65.13
C LYS A 3 -15.90 30.34 -64.44
N VAL A 4 -16.62 29.54 -65.23
CA VAL A 4 -17.56 28.52 -64.71
C VAL A 4 -16.78 27.34 -64.16
N ILE A 5 -15.75 26.89 -64.87
CA ILE A 5 -14.86 25.80 -64.43
C ILE A 5 -14.19 26.15 -63.10
N LEU A 6 -13.69 27.39 -62.96
CA LEU A 6 -13.01 27.81 -61.74
C LEU A 6 -13.95 27.90 -60.53
N ALA A 7 -15.19 28.33 -60.72
CA ALA A 7 -16.20 28.36 -59.67
C ALA A 7 -16.60 26.95 -59.20
N SER A 8 -16.69 25.98 -60.13
CA SER A 8 -16.96 24.58 -59.80
C SER A 8 -15.84 23.95 -58.96
N LEU A 9 -14.57 24.27 -59.27
CA LEU A 9 -13.41 23.76 -58.53
C LEU A 9 -13.36 24.28 -57.08
N ILE A 10 -13.77 25.53 -56.84
CA ILE A 10 -13.80 26.12 -55.49
C ILE A 10 -14.90 25.49 -54.64
N ALA A 11 -16.07 25.20 -55.23
CA ALA A 11 -17.17 24.53 -54.54
C ALA A 11 -16.85 23.07 -54.15
N LEU A 12 -15.99 22.39 -54.91
CA LEU A 12 -15.51 21.04 -54.55
C LEU A 12 -14.44 21.08 -53.45
N ALA A 13 -13.71 22.19 -53.30
CA ALA A 13 -12.70 22.37 -52.26
C ALA A 13 -13.29 22.72 -50.87
N SER A 14 -14.57 23.12 -50.81
CA SER A 14 -15.28 23.44 -49.55
C SER A 14 -15.84 22.21 -48.81
N ALA A 15 -15.31 21.02 -49.07
CA ALA A 15 -15.66 19.84 -48.29
C ALA A 15 -15.15 20.02 -46.84
N SER A 16 -16.09 20.18 -45.91
CA SER A 16 -15.81 20.27 -44.48
C SER A 16 -15.11 18.98 -44.01
N ALA A 17 -13.90 19.09 -43.50
CA ALA A 17 -13.27 17.99 -42.78
C ALA A 17 -14.01 17.80 -41.44
N PHE A 18 -14.87 16.79 -41.35
CA PHE A 18 -15.50 16.40 -40.09
C PHE A 18 -14.43 15.74 -39.23
N ALA A 19 -13.99 16.44 -38.17
CA ALA A 19 -13.17 15.82 -37.15
C ALA A 19 -13.98 14.71 -36.48
N GLU A 20 -13.44 13.49 -36.47
CA GLU A 20 -14.04 12.38 -35.74
C GLU A 20 -14.09 12.75 -34.24
N PRO A 21 -15.26 12.70 -33.58
CA PRO A 21 -15.45 13.30 -32.25
C PRO A 21 -14.81 12.51 -31.10
N THR A 22 -14.03 11.47 -31.42
CA THR A 22 -13.51 10.53 -30.42
C THR A 22 -11.98 10.47 -30.46
N ALA A 23 -11.37 11.07 -29.44
CA ALA A 23 -9.97 10.84 -29.11
C ALA A 23 -9.85 9.67 -28.12
N VAL A 24 -9.00 8.70 -28.40
CA VAL A 24 -8.76 7.56 -27.50
C VAL A 24 -7.71 7.94 -26.46
N LEU A 25 -8.15 8.23 -25.22
CA LEU A 25 -7.26 8.41 -24.08
C LEU A 25 -6.95 7.06 -23.43
N LYS A 26 -5.71 6.59 -23.57
CA LYS A 26 -5.22 5.41 -22.86
C LYS A 26 -4.49 5.85 -21.60
N VAL A 27 -5.10 5.64 -20.44
CA VAL A 27 -4.47 5.85 -19.15
C VAL A 27 -3.82 4.54 -18.71
N HIS A 28 -2.49 4.56 -18.57
CA HIS A 28 -1.76 3.49 -17.92
C HIS A 28 -1.36 3.95 -16.52
N GLY A 29 -1.63 3.10 -15.53
CA GLY A 29 -1.18 3.29 -14.16
C GLY A 29 -0.67 1.96 -13.61
N THR A 30 0.38 2.02 -12.79
CA THR A 30 0.86 0.86 -12.05
C THR A 30 0.33 0.97 -10.63
N LEU A 31 -0.43 -0.02 -10.18
CA LEU A 31 -0.84 -0.13 -8.79
C LEU A 31 0.31 -0.75 -8.00
N THR A 32 0.87 0.03 -7.07
CA THR A 32 1.93 -0.43 -6.15
C THR A 32 1.33 -0.56 -4.77
N ASN A 33 1.47 -1.71 -4.12
CA ASN A 33 1.21 -1.81 -2.69
C ASN A 33 2.36 -1.17 -1.92
N ALA A 34 2.04 -0.42 -0.87
CA ALA A 34 3.06 -0.01 0.08
C ALA A 34 3.68 -1.27 0.71
N ALA A 35 5.00 -1.36 0.72
CA ALA A 35 5.69 -2.40 1.46
C ALA A 35 5.89 -1.91 2.90
N CYS A 36 5.62 -2.77 3.87
CA CYS A 36 5.90 -2.50 5.28
C CYS A 36 6.87 -3.55 5.82
N THR A 37 7.85 -3.11 6.60
CA THR A 37 8.82 -3.97 7.28
C THR A 37 8.62 -3.85 8.78
N PRO A 38 8.21 -4.92 9.48
CA PRO A 38 8.14 -4.94 10.92
C PRO A 38 9.54 -5.15 11.52
N SER A 39 9.77 -4.53 12.66
CA SER A 39 10.94 -4.72 13.50
C SER A 39 10.50 -4.85 14.95
N ILE A 40 10.99 -5.87 15.64
CA ILE A 40 10.75 -6.09 17.07
C ILE A 40 12.07 -5.82 17.79
N GLY A 41 12.03 -4.94 18.79
CA GLY A 41 13.18 -4.62 19.62
C GLY A 41 13.74 -5.86 20.30
N ASN A 42 15.01 -5.78 20.72
CA ASN A 42 15.67 -6.85 21.47
C ASN A 42 15.66 -8.22 20.76
N GLY A 43 15.61 -8.23 19.42
CA GLY A 43 15.56 -9.45 18.61
C GLY A 43 14.28 -10.27 18.80
N GLY A 44 13.22 -9.68 19.34
CA GLY A 44 12.00 -10.40 19.70
C GLY A 44 12.08 -11.20 21.01
N VAL A 45 13.16 -11.03 21.79
CA VAL A 45 13.37 -11.75 23.04
C VAL A 45 12.93 -10.91 24.23
N ILE A 46 11.98 -11.43 25.00
CA ILE A 46 11.61 -10.93 26.33
C ILE A 46 12.24 -11.86 27.36
N ASP A 47 13.42 -11.52 27.84
CA ASP A 47 14.12 -12.29 28.86
C ASP A 47 13.75 -11.80 30.27
N TYR A 48 13.14 -12.66 31.09
CA TYR A 48 12.85 -12.38 32.50
C TYR A 48 14.03 -12.70 33.44
N GLY A 49 15.12 -13.23 32.90
CA GLY A 49 16.30 -13.63 33.63
C GLY A 49 16.12 -14.96 34.36
N TYR A 50 17.04 -15.22 35.29
CA TYR A 50 17.00 -16.42 36.13
C TYR A 50 16.03 -16.23 37.29
N ILE A 51 15.01 -17.09 37.37
CA ILE A 51 14.01 -17.10 38.44
C ILE A 51 14.26 -18.32 39.32
N ARG A 52 14.45 -18.10 40.63
CA ARG A 52 14.65 -19.20 41.59
C ARG A 52 13.31 -19.85 41.89
N LEU A 53 13.22 -21.17 41.72
CA LEU A 53 12.00 -21.93 42.02
C LEU A 53 11.51 -21.76 43.46
N GLY A 54 12.42 -21.58 44.42
CA GLY A 54 12.08 -21.35 45.83
C GLY A 54 11.39 -20.01 46.11
N GLU A 55 11.38 -19.08 45.14
CA GLU A 55 10.69 -17.79 45.24
C GLU A 55 9.28 -17.84 44.60
N LEU A 56 8.93 -18.96 43.96
CA LEU A 56 7.63 -19.15 43.32
C LEU A 56 6.67 -19.89 44.26
N SER A 57 5.43 -19.42 44.31
CA SER A 57 4.35 -20.13 45.00
C SER A 57 3.92 -21.36 44.19
N ALA A 58 3.74 -22.49 44.87
CA ALA A 58 3.20 -23.70 44.28
C ALA A 58 1.66 -23.69 44.18
N LEU A 59 1.00 -22.75 44.87
CA LEU A 59 -0.45 -22.71 45.02
C LEU A 59 -1.08 -21.47 44.39
N GLU A 60 -0.29 -20.43 44.14
CA GLU A 60 -0.77 -19.14 43.66
C GLU A 60 -0.17 -18.77 42.30
N ASN A 61 -0.80 -17.81 41.63
CA ASN A 61 -0.33 -17.30 40.36
C ASN A 61 0.91 -16.41 40.56
N ASN A 62 2.04 -16.84 40.00
CA ASN A 62 3.29 -16.08 40.07
C ASN A 62 3.34 -15.01 38.98
N ASN A 63 3.15 -13.74 39.37
CA ASN A 63 3.28 -12.61 38.46
C ASN A 63 4.75 -12.21 38.31
N LEU A 64 5.31 -12.37 37.10
CA LEU A 64 6.72 -12.05 36.80
C LEU A 64 6.96 -10.57 36.45
N GLY A 65 5.92 -9.75 36.53
CA GLY A 65 5.93 -8.35 36.10
C GLY A 65 5.71 -8.20 34.59
N GLN A 66 5.67 -6.95 34.14
CA GLN A 66 5.50 -6.60 32.73
C GLN A 66 6.84 -6.17 32.14
N LYS A 67 7.19 -6.72 30.98
CA LYS A 67 8.28 -6.21 30.15
C LYS A 67 7.73 -5.67 28.84
N GLN A 68 8.30 -4.57 28.40
CA GLN A 68 7.94 -3.94 27.13
C GLN A 68 9.01 -4.25 26.10
N VAL A 69 8.58 -4.59 24.89
CA VAL A 69 9.45 -4.65 23.72
C VAL A 69 8.86 -3.73 22.67
N PRO A 70 9.63 -2.75 22.17
CA PRO A 70 9.14 -1.84 21.15
C PRO A 70 8.91 -2.62 19.84
N VAL A 71 7.76 -2.39 19.22
CA VAL A 71 7.44 -2.89 17.88
C VAL A 71 7.34 -1.69 16.97
N THR A 72 8.07 -1.72 15.85
CA THR A 72 8.05 -0.67 14.83
C THR A 72 7.64 -1.26 13.51
N ILE A 73 6.73 -0.60 12.80
CA ILE A 73 6.32 -0.98 11.44
C ILE A 73 6.63 0.22 10.55
N THR A 74 7.59 0.05 9.65
CA THR A 74 7.99 1.11 8.71
C THR A 74 7.45 0.77 7.33
N CYS A 75 6.69 1.68 6.73
CA CYS A 75 6.11 1.51 5.40
C CYS A 75 6.70 2.51 4.40
N SER A 76 6.80 2.11 3.12
CA SER A 76 7.34 2.95 2.05
C SER A 76 6.44 4.14 1.65
N SER A 77 5.19 4.16 2.12
CA SER A 77 4.22 5.24 1.92
C SER A 77 3.11 5.18 2.99
N PRO A 78 2.28 6.23 3.15
CA PRO A 78 1.19 6.24 4.13
C PRO A 78 0.24 5.03 3.96
N THR A 79 0.20 4.15 4.95
CA THR A 79 -0.46 2.85 4.86
C THR A 79 -1.23 2.56 6.14
N LYS A 80 -2.44 2.00 6.04
CA LYS A 80 -3.16 1.47 7.19
C LYS A 80 -2.55 0.13 7.59
N VAL A 81 -2.13 0.02 8.84
CA VAL A 81 -1.50 -1.19 9.38
C VAL A 81 -2.35 -1.78 10.51
N GLY A 82 -2.33 -3.10 10.62
CA GLY A 82 -2.94 -3.86 11.71
C GLY A 82 -2.04 -5.03 12.06
N PHE A 83 -2.02 -5.43 13.33
CA PHE A 83 -1.25 -6.57 13.81
C PHE A 83 -2.08 -7.39 14.80
N THR A 84 -1.76 -8.67 14.90
CA THR A 84 -2.32 -9.58 15.89
C THR A 84 -1.19 -10.22 16.67
N ILE A 85 -1.47 -10.63 17.91
CA ILE A 85 -0.53 -11.35 18.76
C ILE A 85 -1.08 -12.76 18.94
N LEU A 86 -0.27 -13.76 18.59
CA LEU A 86 -0.58 -15.17 18.75
C LEU A 86 0.36 -15.72 19.82
N ASP A 87 -0.21 -16.36 20.84
CA ASP A 87 0.50 -17.09 21.89
C ASP A 87 0.23 -18.60 21.75
N ASN A 88 1.17 -19.44 22.16
CA ASN A 88 1.10 -20.90 22.02
C ASN A 88 0.15 -21.57 23.04
N ARG A 89 -0.62 -20.77 23.77
CA ARG A 89 -1.64 -21.21 24.74
C ARG A 89 -3.07 -20.96 24.23
N SER A 90 -3.24 -20.82 22.92
CA SER A 90 -4.53 -20.61 22.24
C SER A 90 -5.44 -21.83 22.28
#